data_AF-A0A5E8BFV8-F1
#
_entry.id   AF-A0A5E8BFV8-F1
#
_cell.length_a   1.000
_cell.length_b   1.000
_cell.length_c   1.000
_cell.angle_alpha   90.00
_cell.angle_beta   90.00
_cell.angle_gamma   90.00
#
_symmetry.space_group_name_H-M   'P 1'
#
loop_
_entity.id
_entity.type
_entity.pdbx_description
1 polymer ?
#
loop_
_entity_poly.entity_id
_entity_poly.type
_entity_poly.pdbx_seq_one_letter_code
_entity_poly.pdbx_strand_id
1 'polypeptide(L)' 'MGLYEELLIWATVGACTNGLARGIRNKPLAFKPLGYLYGAIIGVGLGFVAESARAQQAEFNNRKVQALLTARESRQ' A
#
# COMPACT_ATOMS: atom_id res chain seq x y z
N MET A 1 4.64 -8.22 9.73
CA MET A 1 5.32 -7.90 8.46
C MET A 1 6.15 -6.66 8.69
N GLY A 2 7.41 -6.68 8.28
CA GLY A 2 8.27 -5.49 8.36
C GLY A 2 7.97 -4.51 7.22
N LEU A 3 8.21 -3.22 7.43
CA LEU A 3 8.03 -2.17 6.40
C LEU A 3 8.71 -2.55 5.06
N TYR A 4 9.91 -3.15 5.14
CA TYR A 4 10.66 -3.59 3.97
C TYR A 4 9.94 -4.68 3.16
N GLU A 5 9.33 -5.66 3.82
CA GLU A 5 8.58 -6.74 3.16
C GLU A 5 7.36 -6.18 2.43
N GLU A 6 6.66 -5.24 3.06
CA GLU A 6 5.49 -4.61 2.48
C GLU A 6 5.84 -3.73 1.27
N LEU A 7 6.92 -2.95 1.37
CA LEU A 7 7.43 -2.17 0.24
C LEU A 7 7.88 -3.07 -0.92
N LEU A 8 8.49 -4.23 -0.63
CA LEU A 8 8.83 -5.21 -1.66
C LEU A 8 7.59 -5.74 -2.36
N ILE A 9 6.54 -6.11 -1.61
CA ILE A 9 5.27 -6.57 -2.18
C ILE A 9 4.71 -5.51 -3.12
N TRP A 10 4.63 -4.25 -2.68
CA TRP A 10 4.15 -3.14 -3.49
C TRP A 10 5.01 -2.85 -4.72
N ALA A 11 6.34 -2.99 -4.61
CA ALA A 11 7.26 -2.91 -5.74
C ALA A 11 6.98 -3.99 -6.79
N THR A 12 6.82 -5.25 -6.36
CA THR A 12 6.45 -6.35 -7.26
C THR A 12 5.10 -6.13 -7.90
N VAL A 13 4.10 -5.66 -7.15
CA VAL A 13 2.77 -5.34 -7.71
C VAL A 13 2.91 -4.30 -8.81
N GLY A 14 3.63 -3.20 -8.57
CA GLY A 14 3.86 -2.16 -9.58
C GLY A 14 4.59 -2.66 -10.83
N ALA A 15 5.59 -3.54 -10.69
CA ALA A 15 6.26 -4.17 -11.81
C ALA A 15 5.32 -5.11 -12.60
N CYS A 16 4.55 -5.94 -11.91
CA CYS A 16 3.56 -6.84 -12.50
C CYS A 16 2.46 -6.09 -13.25
N THR A 17 1.97 -4.96 -12.72
CA THR A 17 0.99 -4.10 -13.40
C THR A 17 1.54 -3.57 -14.73
N ASN A 18 2.83 -3.20 -14.78
CA ASN A 18 3.45 -2.78 -16.05
C ASN A 18 3.52 -3.93 -17.06
N GLY A 19 3.87 -5.14 -16.59
CA GLY A 19 3.86 -6.35 -17.41
C GLY A 19 2.48 -6.67 -17.97
N LEU A 20 1.44 -6.60 -17.13
CA LEU A 20 0.06 -6.79 -17.53
C LEU A 20 -0.38 -5.74 -18.56
N ALA A 21 -0.08 -4.47 -18.33
CA ALA A 21 -0.40 -3.38 -19.26
C ALA A 21 0.24 -3.57 -20.64
N ARG A 22 1.40 -4.23 -20.73
CA ARG A 22 2.05 -4.59 -22.00
C ARG A 22 1.38 -5.78 -22.66
N GLY A 23 1.04 -6.80 -21.89
CA GLY A 23 0.27 -7.94 -22.36
C GLY A 23 -1.04 -7.50 -23.02
N ILE A 24 -1.76 -6.58 -22.39
CA ILE A 24 -2.99 -5.98 -22.94
C ILE A 24 -2.73 -5.24 -24.27
N ARG A 25 -1.56 -4.60 -24.41
CA ARG A 25 -1.16 -3.86 -25.62
C ARG A 25 -0.50 -4.74 -26.69
N ASN A 26 -0.48 -6.07 -26.52
CA ASN A 26 0.23 -7.02 -27.39
C ASN A 26 1.69 -6.61 -27.67
N LYS A 27 2.36 -5.99 -26.69
CA LYS A 27 3.79 -5.62 -26.81
C LYS A 27 4.66 -6.72 -26.19
N PRO A 28 5.90 -6.91 -26.70
CA PRO A 28 6.83 -7.84 -26.07
C PRO A 28 7.06 -7.43 -24.62
N LEU A 29 7.07 -8.40 -23.69
CA LEU A 29 7.30 -8.12 -22.27
C LEU A 29 8.66 -7.41 -22.07
N ALA A 30 9.69 -7.82 -22.81
CA ALA A 30 11.01 -7.19 -22.78
C ALA A 30 11.08 -5.79 -23.43
N PHE A 31 10.02 -5.29 -24.07
CA PHE A 31 10.04 -4.03 -24.83
C PHE A 31 10.06 -2.80 -23.89
N LYS A 32 11.25 -2.37 -23.44
CA LYS A 32 11.56 -1.26 -22.49
C LYS A 32 11.64 -1.66 -21.01
N PRO A 33 12.74 -2.26 -20.53
CA PRO A 33 12.88 -2.71 -19.14
C PRO A 33 12.70 -1.60 -18.10
N LEU A 34 13.07 -0.35 -18.43
CA LEU A 34 12.88 0.82 -17.55
C LEU A 34 11.42 1.02 -17.11
N GLY A 35 10.44 0.61 -17.91
CA GLY A 35 9.02 0.70 -17.54
C GLY A 35 8.68 -0.10 -16.27
N TYR A 36 9.33 -1.23 -16.05
CA TYR A 36 9.14 -2.04 -14.85
C TYR A 36 9.74 -1.37 -13.62
N LEU A 37 10.89 -0.71 -13.76
CA LEU A 37 11.50 0.06 -12.68
C LEU A 37 10.60 1.23 -12.25
N TYR A 38 10.07 1.98 -13.22
CA TYR A 38 9.10 3.05 -12.92
C TYR A 38 7.83 2.50 -12.25
N GLY A 39 7.31 1.37 -12.73
CA GLY A 39 6.17 0.68 -12.12
C GLY A 39 6.45 0.29 -10.68
N ALA A 40 7.63 -0.28 -10.39
CA ALA A 40 8.04 -0.66 -9.04
C ALA A 40 8.16 0.55 -8.11
N ILE A 41 8.79 1.65 -8.56
CA ILE A 41 8.91 2.89 -7.77
C ILE A 41 7.53 3.47 -7.44
N ILE A 42 6.62 3.51 -8.42
CA ILE A 42 5.24 3.97 -8.20
C ILE A 42 4.53 3.06 -7.19
N GLY A 43 4.70 1.73 -7.33
CA GLY A 43 4.17 0.75 -6.39
C GLY A 43 4.63 1.03 -4.95
N VAL A 44 5.93 1.19 -4.73
CA VAL A 44 6.52 1.54 -3.43
C VAL A 44 5.91 2.83 -2.87
N GLY A 45 5.79 3.87 -3.70
CA GLY A 45 5.17 5.13 -3.30
C GLY A 45 3.72 4.96 -2.83
N LEU A 46 2.93 4.18 -3.56
CA LEU A 46 1.55 3.83 -3.16
C LEU A 46 1.52 3.02 -1.86
N GLY A 47 2.46 2.09 -1.68
CA GLY A 47 2.61 1.33 -0.44
C GLY A 47 2.85 2.24 0.77
N PHE A 48 3.73 3.24 0.64
CA PHE A 48 3.99 4.20 1.71
C PHE A 48 2.77 5.05 2.07
N VAL A 49 2.03 5.51 1.06
CA VAL A 49 0.78 6.27 1.26
C VAL A 49 -0.29 5.41 1.92
N ALA A 50 -0.45 4.15 1.47
CA ALA A 50 -1.41 3.21 2.03
C ALA A 50 -1.09 2.89 3.50
N GLU A 51 0.19 2.73 3.84
CA GLU A 51 0.62 2.48 5.21
C GLU A 51 0.37 3.70 6.11
N SER A 52 0.67 4.90 5.61
CA SER A 52 0.38 6.15 6.32
C SER A 52 -1.11 6.31 6.60
N ALA A 53 -1.97 5.98 5.62
CA ALA A 53 -3.41 6.01 5.78
C ALA A 53 -3.90 4.96 6.80
N ARG A 54 -3.35 3.74 6.80
CA ARG A 54 -3.67 2.70 7.79
C ARG A 54 -3.27 3.12 9.20
N ALA A 55 -2.10 3.73 9.37
CA ALA A 55 -1.66 4.25 10.66
C ALA A 55 -2.62 5.33 11.20
N GLN A 56 -3.01 6.29 10.37
CA GLN A 56 -3.99 7.32 10.74
C GLN A 56 -5.35 6.72 11.10
N GLN A 57 -5.82 5.74 10.32
CA GLN A 57 -7.08 5.05 10.57
C GLN A 57 -7.06 4.28 11.90
N ALA A 58 -5.96 3.57 12.18
CA ALA A 58 -5.78 2.85 13.42
C ALA A 58 -5.76 3.80 14.63
N GLU A 59 -5.07 4.93 14.51
CA GLU A 59 -5.05 5.94 15.57
C GLU A 59 -6.44 6.54 15.81
N PHE A 60 -7.18 6.87 14.76
CA PHE A 60 -8.54 7.37 14.87
C PHE A 60 -9.49 6.36 15.53
N ASN A 61 -9.40 5.08 15.15
CA ASN A 61 -10.18 4.02 15.76
C ASN A 61 -9.82 3.82 17.23
N ASN A 62 -8.55 3.85 17.59
CA ASN A 62 -8.10 3.72 18.98
C ASN A 62 -8.63 4.87 19.85
N ARG A 63 -8.59 6.12 19.35
CA ARG A 63 -9.16 7.28 20.05
C ARG A 63 -10.67 7.11 20.28
N LYS A 64 -11.41 6.62 19.28
CA LYS A 64 -12.85 6.35 19.42
C LYS A 64 -13.13 5.25 20.44
N VAL A 65 -12.37 4.16 20.41
CA VAL A 65 -12.53 3.06 21.36
C VAL A 65 -12.24 3.52 22.79
N GLN A 66 -11.16 4.29 23.00
CA GLN A 66 -10.85 4.87 24.31
C GLN A 66 -11.98 5.78 24.82
N ALA A 67 -12.49 6.68 23.97
CA ALA A 67 -13.60 7.55 24.35
C ALA A 67 -14.86 6.76 24.74
N LEU A 68 -15.16 5.67 24.03
CA LEU A 68 -16.29 4.79 24.35
C LEU A 68 -16.09 4.02 25.65
N LEU A 69 -14.87 3.58 25.95
CA LEU A 69 -14.53 2.91 27.20
C LEU A 69 -14.68 3.87 28.39
N THR A 70 -14.12 5.08 28.31
CA THR A 70 -14.28 6.10 29.36
C THR A 70 -15.74 6.48 29.59
N ALA A 71 -16.54 6.59 28.53
CA ALA A 71 -17.98 6.86 28.64
C ALA A 71 -18.79 5.69 29.24
N ARG A 72 -18.26 4.46 29.18
CA ARG A 72 -18.83 3.30 29.88
C ARG A 72 -18.44 3.28 31.36
N GLU A 73 -17.17 3.56 31.66
CA GLU A 73 -16.67 3.68 33.04
C GLU A 73 -17.40 4.78 33.82
N SER A 74 -17.73 5.90 33.18
CA SER A 74 -18.48 7.00 33.83
C SER A 74 -19.97 6.70 34.07
N ARG A 75 -20.49 5.57 33.57
CA ARG A 75 -21.90 5.14 33.76
C ARG A 75 -22.05 4.03 34.79
N GLN A 76 -20.95 3.42 35.23
CA GLN A 76 -20.91 2.48 36.36
C GLN A 76 -20.65 3.26 37.65
#